data_AF-A0A937PDQ3-F1
#
_entry.id   AF-A0A937PDQ3-F1
#
_cell.length_a   1.000
_cell.length_b   1.000
_cell.length_c   1.000
_cell.angle_alpha   90.00
_cell.angle_beta   90.00
_cell.angle_gamma   90.00
#
_symmetry.space_group_name_H-M   'P 1'
#
loop_
_entity.id
_entity.type
_entity.pdbx_description
1 polymer ?
#
loop_
_entity_poly.entity_id
_entity_poly.type
_entity_poly.pdbx_seq_one_letter_code
_entity_poly.pdbx_strand_id
1 'polypeptide(L)'
;MEDFEIVDMHVHLCRTEEEERTYFPLPGRRERDRWSTPERRIEYMDMNNITATAFMILVPRQQRGPLYEKAKLGELPEAQRRKEKERISQQIGPIMREMNEWGCGVGRQFPRLLPFIGMSDDLGSPEDMAEEIALRASQGARGVKMHPGQFSHYPDDKAFWPMYAKCQELGIPILADSGPWPHSHLVFMY
;
A
#
# COMPACT_ATOMS: atom_id res chain seq x y z
N MET A 1 10.48 16.72 -31.10
CA MET A 1 10.48 16.52 -29.64
C MET A 1 11.14 15.18 -29.42
N GLU A 2 12.09 15.09 -28.50
CA GLU A 2 12.68 13.80 -28.15
C GLU A 2 11.58 12.89 -27.58
N ASP A 3 11.56 11.63 -27.99
CA ASP A 3 10.71 10.61 -27.39
C ASP A 3 11.26 10.30 -25.99
N PHE A 4 10.68 10.92 -24.97
CA PHE A 4 11.00 10.63 -23.57
C PHE A 4 10.33 9.33 -23.14
N GLU A 5 11.06 8.47 -22.43
CA GLU A 5 10.44 7.36 -21.71
C GLU A 5 9.58 7.91 -20.56
N ILE A 6 8.29 7.58 -20.57
CA ILE A 6 7.36 8.01 -19.53
C ILE A 6 7.18 6.89 -18.52
N VAL A 7 7.54 7.15 -17.26
CA VAL A 7 7.27 6.23 -16.14
C VAL A 7 6.22 6.86 -15.23
N ASP A 8 5.04 6.22 -15.18
CA ASP A 8 3.95 6.62 -14.29
C ASP A 8 4.23 6.10 -12.87
N MET A 9 4.47 7.02 -11.94
CA MET A 9 4.81 6.69 -10.57
C MET A 9 3.63 7.04 -9.69
N HIS A 10 3.08 6.03 -9.00
CA HIS A 10 1.96 6.12 -8.04
C HIS A 10 0.57 5.83 -8.64
N VAL A 11 0.37 4.57 -9.04
CA VAL A 11 -0.94 4.03 -9.39
C VAL A 11 -1.39 3.01 -8.36
N HIS A 12 -2.69 2.82 -8.17
CA HIS A 12 -3.24 1.69 -7.42
C HIS A 12 -3.97 0.73 -8.35
N LEU A 13 -3.67 -0.56 -8.21
CA LEU A 13 -4.32 -1.63 -8.96
C LEU A 13 -5.28 -2.43 -8.07
N CYS A 14 -6.23 -3.09 -8.72
CA CYS A 14 -7.22 -4.00 -8.16
C CYS A 14 -7.20 -5.30 -8.96
N ARG A 15 -7.65 -6.39 -8.33
CA ARG A 15 -7.78 -7.70 -8.99
C ARG A 15 -8.93 -7.71 -9.99
N THR A 16 -9.99 -6.96 -9.71
CA THR A 16 -11.21 -6.91 -10.51
C THR A 16 -11.74 -5.49 -10.65
N GLU A 17 -12.60 -5.27 -11.64
CA GLU A 17 -13.31 -4.00 -11.77
C GLU A 17 -14.29 -3.75 -10.60
N GLU A 18 -14.81 -4.82 -9.99
CA GLU A 18 -15.65 -4.73 -8.79
C GLU A 18 -14.87 -4.21 -7.58
N GLU A 19 -13.64 -4.71 -7.38
CA GLU A 19 -12.72 -4.17 -6.40
C GLU A 19 -12.42 -2.69 -6.69
N GLU A 20 -12.17 -2.30 -7.95
CA GLU A 20 -11.92 -0.89 -8.30
C GLU A 20 -13.11 0.01 -7.94
N ARG A 21 -14.34 -0.43 -8.23
CA ARG A 21 -15.57 0.30 -7.87
C ARG A 21 -15.70 0.48 -6.37
N THR A 22 -15.35 -0.56 -5.62
CA THR A 22 -15.51 -0.61 -4.17
C THR A 22 -14.41 0.19 -3.45
N TYR A 23 -13.17 0.06 -3.89
CA TYR A 23 -11.99 0.64 -3.26
C TYR A 23 -11.82 2.11 -3.65
N PHE A 24 -12.18 2.49 -4.88
CA PHE A 24 -12.12 3.86 -5.39
C PHE A 24 -13.52 4.38 -5.78
N PRO A 25 -14.40 4.63 -4.79
CA PRO A 25 -15.74 5.14 -5.02
C PRO A 25 -15.69 6.65 -5.31
N LEU A 26 -15.24 7.02 -6.51
CA LEU A 26 -15.21 8.40 -6.97
C LEU A 26 -16.54 8.76 -7.67
N PRO A 27 -17.36 9.65 -7.09
CA PRO A 27 -18.63 10.05 -7.70
C PRO A 27 -18.41 10.59 -9.12
N GLY A 28 -19.23 10.13 -10.06
CA GLY A 28 -19.18 10.57 -11.46
C GLY A 28 -18.10 9.92 -12.33
N ARG A 29 -17.23 9.04 -11.80
CA ARG A 29 -16.29 8.25 -12.62
C ARG A 29 -17.07 7.26 -13.50
N ARG A 30 -16.85 7.31 -14.82
CA ARG A 30 -17.49 6.41 -15.80
C ARG A 30 -16.75 5.07 -15.85
N GLU A 31 -17.45 4.00 -16.23
CA GLU A 31 -16.83 2.67 -16.33
C GLU A 31 -15.70 2.57 -17.35
N ARG A 32 -15.79 3.34 -18.44
CA ARG A 32 -14.73 3.40 -19.43
C ARG A 32 -13.44 4.07 -18.91
N ASP A 33 -13.51 4.82 -17.81
CA ASP A 33 -12.35 5.52 -17.23
C ASP A 33 -11.73 4.72 -16.06
N ARG A 34 -12.10 3.45 -15.92
CA ARG A 34 -11.55 2.51 -14.94
C ARG A 34 -10.41 1.72 -15.56
N TRP A 35 -9.23 1.79 -14.95
CA TRP A 35 -7.98 1.26 -15.50
C TRP A 35 -7.13 0.56 -14.43
N SER A 36 -7.73 0.18 -13.30
CA SER A 36 -6.97 -0.36 -12.17
C SER A 36 -6.80 -1.88 -12.22
N THR A 37 -7.37 -2.62 -13.16
CA THR A 37 -6.95 -4.02 -13.37
C THR A 37 -5.64 -4.08 -14.16
N PRO A 38 -4.77 -5.09 -13.96
CA PRO A 38 -3.49 -5.18 -14.66
C PRO A 38 -3.60 -5.09 -16.18
N GLU A 39 -4.55 -5.81 -16.78
CA GLU A 39 -4.78 -5.86 -18.22
C GLU A 39 -5.20 -4.49 -18.76
N ARG A 40 -6.20 -3.86 -18.12
CA ARG A 40 -6.67 -2.53 -18.49
C ARG A 40 -5.59 -1.49 -18.28
N ARG A 41 -4.74 -1.65 -17.27
CA ARG A 41 -3.60 -0.74 -17.07
C ARG A 41 -2.60 -0.82 -18.21
N ILE A 42 -2.30 -2.00 -18.74
CA ILE A 42 -1.45 -2.17 -19.92
C ILE A 42 -2.09 -1.50 -21.14
N GLU A 43 -3.39 -1.69 -21.38
CA GLU A 43 -4.10 -0.99 -22.47
C GLU A 43 -3.98 0.53 -22.33
N TYR A 44 -4.20 1.07 -21.13
CA TYR A 44 -4.03 2.49 -20.86
C TYR A 44 -2.59 2.96 -21.12
N MET A 45 -1.59 2.16 -20.73
CA MET A 45 -0.18 2.49 -20.97
C MET A 45 0.14 2.55 -22.46
N ASP A 46 -0.37 1.61 -23.25
CA ASP A 46 -0.15 1.57 -24.70
C ASP A 46 -0.82 2.76 -25.40
N MET A 47 -2.04 3.11 -24.98
CA MET A 47 -2.77 4.27 -25.51
C MET A 47 -2.08 5.62 -25.24
N ASN A 48 -1.28 5.70 -24.16
CA ASN A 48 -0.70 6.95 -23.67
C ASN A 48 0.84 6.98 -23.74
N ASN A 49 1.46 6.02 -24.43
CA ASN A 49 2.92 5.90 -24.56
C ASN A 49 3.67 5.88 -23.21
N ILE A 50 3.14 5.14 -22.23
CA ILE A 50 3.75 4.99 -20.90
C ILE A 50 4.63 3.73 -20.90
N THR A 51 5.93 3.90 -20.76
CA THR A 51 6.92 2.80 -20.78
C THR A 51 6.71 1.84 -19.61
N ALA A 52 6.59 2.36 -18.39
CA ALA A 52 6.39 1.58 -17.17
C ALA A 52 5.47 2.28 -16.18
N THR A 53 4.82 1.52 -15.31
CA THR A 53 3.96 2.05 -14.23
C THR A 53 4.35 1.41 -12.91
N ALA A 54 4.78 2.21 -11.93
CA ALA A 54 4.92 1.75 -10.56
C ALA A 54 3.58 1.82 -9.83
N PHE A 55 3.15 0.67 -9.30
CA PHE A 55 1.88 0.57 -8.60
C PHE A 55 2.05 0.18 -7.14
N MET A 56 1.21 0.78 -6.31
CA MET A 56 1.29 0.80 -4.87
C MET A 56 0.30 -0.21 -4.30
N ILE A 57 0.81 -1.28 -3.71
CA ILE A 57 -0.02 -2.18 -2.92
C ILE A 57 -0.44 -1.46 -1.65
N LEU A 58 -1.75 -1.47 -1.39
CA LEU A 58 -2.34 -0.85 -0.22
C LEU A 58 -3.54 -1.69 0.20
N VAL A 59 -3.61 -2.05 1.48
CA VAL A 59 -4.83 -2.63 2.06
C VAL A 59 -5.96 -1.61 1.91
N PRO A 60 -7.08 -1.92 1.25
CA PRO A 60 -8.18 -0.99 1.07
C PRO A 60 -8.71 -0.49 2.41
N ARG A 61 -9.06 0.79 2.48
CA ARG A 61 -9.68 1.41 3.66
C ARG A 61 -10.87 0.59 4.17
N GLN A 62 -11.66 0.02 3.26
CA GLN A 62 -12.87 -0.75 3.54
C GLN A 62 -12.59 -1.97 4.42
N GLN A 63 -11.36 -2.51 4.41
CA GLN A 63 -10.97 -3.65 5.23
C GLN A 63 -10.42 -3.23 6.59
N ARG A 64 -9.60 -2.18 6.64
CA ARG A 64 -8.92 -1.74 7.88
C ARG A 64 -9.66 -0.65 8.66
N GLY A 65 -10.17 0.36 7.97
CA GLY A 65 -10.79 1.56 8.54
C GLY A 65 -11.88 1.24 9.56
N PRO A 66 -12.90 0.43 9.21
CA PRO A 66 -13.99 0.10 10.12
C PRO A 66 -13.53 -0.59 11.43
N LEU A 67 -12.46 -1.41 11.37
CA LEU A 67 -11.93 -2.08 12.55
C LEU A 67 -11.31 -1.05 13.52
N TYR A 68 -10.51 -0.13 12.99
CA TYR A 68 -9.88 0.93 13.78
C TYR A 68 -10.89 1.95 14.31
N GLU A 69 -11.86 2.37 13.49
CA GLU A 69 -12.94 3.28 13.89
C GLU A 69 -13.79 2.70 15.02
N LYS A 70 -14.19 1.42 14.90
CA LYS A 70 -14.99 0.74 15.92
C LYS A 70 -14.22 0.53 17.22
N ALA A 71 -12.91 0.26 17.13
CA ALA A 71 -12.07 0.00 18.30
C ALA A 71 -11.83 1.24 19.17
N LYS A 72 -11.99 2.46 18.61
CA LYS A 72 -11.82 3.73 19.34
C LYS A 72 -10.53 3.76 20.17
N LEU A 73 -9.42 3.33 19.57
CA LEU A 73 -8.14 3.09 20.27
C LEU A 73 -7.66 4.31 21.10
N GLY A 74 -7.99 5.53 20.67
CA GLY A 74 -7.67 6.77 21.40
C GLY A 74 -8.37 6.91 22.76
N GLU A 75 -9.53 6.26 22.94
CA GLU A 75 -10.34 6.31 24.16
C GLU A 75 -9.93 5.22 25.17
N LEU A 76 -9.14 4.23 24.76
CA LEU A 76 -8.77 3.08 25.59
C LEU A 76 -7.53 3.35 26.47
N PRO A 77 -7.51 2.82 27.71
CA PRO A 77 -6.29 2.72 28.52
C PRO A 77 -5.18 1.99 27.77
N GLU A 78 -3.92 2.33 28.06
CA GLU A 78 -2.77 1.87 27.27
C GLU A 78 -2.70 0.34 27.09
N ALA A 79 -2.87 -0.43 28.16
CA ALA A 79 -2.82 -1.89 28.08
C ALA A 79 -3.94 -2.47 27.19
N GLN A 80 -5.14 -1.90 27.26
CA GLN A 80 -6.28 -2.31 26.43
C GLN A 80 -6.08 -1.87 24.97
N ARG A 81 -5.58 -0.66 24.74
CA ARG A 81 -5.21 -0.15 23.42
C ARG A 81 -4.20 -1.06 22.73
N ARG A 82 -3.14 -1.48 23.44
CA ARG A 82 -2.12 -2.39 22.90
C ARG A 82 -2.72 -3.74 22.48
N LYS A 83 -3.52 -4.35 23.37
CA LYS A 83 -4.19 -5.63 23.09
C LYS A 83 -5.16 -5.53 21.91
N GLU A 84 -5.92 -4.44 21.83
CA GLU A 84 -6.88 -4.24 20.74
C GLU A 84 -6.19 -3.94 19.41
N LYS A 85 -5.09 -3.16 19.42
CA LYS A 85 -4.25 -2.95 18.24
C LYS A 85 -3.70 -4.28 17.72
N GLU A 86 -3.13 -5.11 18.60
CA GLU A 86 -2.62 -6.45 18.25
C GLU A 86 -3.71 -7.33 17.61
N ARG A 87 -4.94 -7.32 18.16
CA ARG A 87 -6.08 -8.04 17.59
C ARG A 87 -6.41 -7.56 16.17
N ILE A 88 -6.32 -6.26 15.89
CA ILE A 88 -6.55 -5.73 14.55
C ILE A 88 -5.40 -6.10 13.61
N SER A 89 -4.15 -5.97 14.06
CA SER A 89 -2.97 -6.36 13.29
C SER A 89 -3.01 -7.84 12.89
N GLN A 90 -3.47 -8.73 13.77
CA GLN A 90 -3.68 -10.16 13.45
C GLN A 90 -4.71 -10.40 12.33
N GLN A 91 -5.63 -9.46 12.07
CA GLN A 91 -6.57 -9.53 10.95
C GLN A 91 -6.01 -8.87 9.67
N ILE A 92 -5.26 -7.78 9.80
CA ILE A 92 -4.78 -6.99 8.65
C ILE A 92 -3.46 -7.52 8.09
N GLY A 93 -2.56 -8.02 8.94
CA GLY A 93 -1.26 -8.55 8.54
C GLY A 93 -1.33 -9.66 7.48
N PRO A 94 -2.23 -10.66 7.59
CA PRO A 94 -2.41 -11.68 6.55
C PRO A 94 -2.90 -11.10 5.22
N ILE A 95 -3.85 -10.15 5.26
CA ILE A 95 -4.38 -9.47 4.07
C ILE A 95 -3.26 -8.69 3.36
N MET A 96 -2.45 -7.95 4.11
CA MET A 96 -1.34 -7.18 3.55
C MET A 96 -0.32 -8.09 2.84
N ARG A 97 0.05 -9.22 3.45
CA ARG A 97 0.95 -10.22 2.85
C ARG A 97 0.36 -10.81 1.56
N GLU A 98 -0.92 -11.17 1.58
CA GLU A 98 -1.62 -11.71 0.42
C GLU A 98 -1.65 -10.70 -0.75
N MET A 99 -1.91 -9.42 -0.44
CA MET A 99 -1.89 -8.35 -1.44
C MET A 99 -0.48 -8.08 -1.98
N ASN A 100 0.55 -8.12 -1.12
CA ASN A 100 1.95 -7.99 -1.54
C ASN A 100 2.34 -9.13 -2.48
N GLU A 101 1.98 -10.36 -2.12
CA GLU A 101 2.22 -11.55 -2.95
C GLU A 101 1.55 -11.42 -4.32
N TRP A 102 0.27 -11.03 -4.33
CA TRP A 102 -0.47 -10.78 -5.55
C TRP A 102 0.23 -9.71 -6.41
N GLY A 103 0.65 -8.59 -5.81
CA GLY A 103 1.38 -7.53 -6.50
C GLY A 103 2.67 -8.02 -7.15
N CYS A 104 3.47 -8.81 -6.43
CA CYS A 104 4.65 -9.46 -6.99
C CYS A 104 4.28 -10.41 -8.15
N GLY A 105 3.16 -11.14 -8.05
CA GLY A 105 2.62 -11.96 -9.13
C GLY A 105 2.28 -11.15 -10.38
N VAL A 106 1.60 -10.01 -10.21
CA VAL A 106 1.28 -9.07 -11.30
C VAL A 106 2.56 -8.58 -11.97
N GLY A 107 3.58 -8.15 -11.21
CA GLY A 107 4.84 -7.68 -11.78
C GLY A 107 5.61 -8.75 -12.57
N ARG A 108 5.48 -10.03 -12.20
CA ARG A 108 6.04 -11.15 -12.98
C ARG A 108 5.28 -11.40 -14.28
N GLN A 109 3.95 -11.32 -14.24
CA GLN A 109 3.10 -11.52 -15.41
C GLN A 109 3.16 -10.34 -16.39
N PHE A 110 3.31 -9.11 -15.88
CA PHE A 110 3.32 -7.87 -16.65
C PHE A 110 4.59 -7.06 -16.29
N PRO A 111 5.73 -7.29 -16.96
CA PRO A 111 7.03 -6.69 -16.58
C PRO A 111 7.10 -5.16 -16.59
N ARG A 112 6.16 -4.49 -17.28
CA ARG A 112 6.03 -3.01 -17.29
C ARG A 112 5.27 -2.46 -16.07
N LEU A 113 4.67 -3.33 -15.25
CA LEU A 113 4.02 -2.97 -13.98
C LEU A 113 4.98 -3.29 -12.83
N LEU A 114 5.42 -2.26 -12.11
CA LEU A 114 6.47 -2.35 -11.10
C LEU A 114 5.83 -2.34 -9.69
N PRO A 115 5.77 -3.49 -8.99
CA PRO A 115 5.10 -3.57 -7.70
C PRO A 115 5.87 -2.89 -6.58
N PHE A 116 5.20 -1.99 -5.86
CA PHE A 116 5.64 -1.46 -4.58
C PHE A 116 4.80 -2.09 -3.47
N ILE A 117 5.43 -2.89 -2.61
CA ILE A 117 4.72 -3.63 -1.56
C ILE A 117 4.24 -2.71 -0.45
N GLY A 118 3.03 -2.95 0.06
CA GLY A 118 2.47 -2.21 1.18
C GLY A 118 3.15 -2.61 2.48
N MET A 119 3.40 -1.62 3.34
CA MET A 119 4.09 -1.83 4.60
C MET A 119 3.42 -1.05 5.74
N SER A 120 3.31 -1.71 6.89
CA SER A 120 2.82 -1.14 8.15
C SER A 120 3.20 -2.04 9.32
N ASP A 121 3.06 -1.51 10.53
CA ASP A 121 3.22 -2.26 11.78
C ASP A 121 2.09 -3.28 12.04
N ASP A 122 1.05 -3.33 11.20
CA ASP A 122 0.07 -4.43 11.23
C ASP A 122 0.66 -5.76 10.73
N LEU A 123 1.85 -5.75 10.12
CA LEU A 123 2.55 -6.98 9.73
C LEU A 123 3.12 -7.75 10.94
N GLY A 124 3.32 -7.10 12.09
CA GLY A 124 3.84 -7.73 13.30
C GLY A 124 5.01 -6.95 13.90
N SER A 125 6.06 -7.67 14.26
CA SER A 125 7.29 -7.10 14.82
C SER A 125 8.08 -6.29 13.78
N PRO A 126 9.01 -5.43 14.23
CA PRO A 126 9.99 -4.79 13.35
C PRO A 126 10.75 -5.77 12.44
N GLU A 127 11.07 -6.95 12.97
CA GLU A 127 11.73 -8.03 12.25
C GLU A 127 10.82 -8.62 11.16
N ASP A 128 9.53 -8.84 11.46
CA ASP A 128 8.55 -9.34 10.47
C ASP A 128 8.44 -8.41 9.25
N MET A 129 8.51 -7.08 9.46
CA MET A 129 8.51 -6.10 8.36
C MET A 129 9.77 -6.21 7.50
N ALA A 130 10.94 -6.39 8.13
CA ALA A 130 12.20 -6.56 7.39
C ALA A 130 12.22 -7.89 6.61
N GLU A 131 11.69 -8.97 7.19
CA GLU A 131 11.56 -10.27 6.52
C GLU A 131 10.61 -10.20 5.32
N GLU A 132 9.47 -9.53 5.46
CA GLU A 132 8.54 -9.32 4.35
C GLU A 132 9.20 -8.53 3.19
N ILE A 133 10.03 -7.51 3.49
CA ILE A 133 10.80 -6.83 2.43
C ILE A 133 11.73 -7.80 1.70
N ALA A 134 12.55 -8.55 2.45
CA ALA A 134 13.50 -9.47 1.86
C ALA A 134 12.80 -10.53 0.98
N LEU A 135 11.70 -11.08 1.50
CA LEU A 135 10.89 -12.04 0.78
C LEU A 135 10.32 -11.45 -0.51
N ARG A 136 9.64 -10.31 -0.45
CA ARG A 136 8.97 -9.75 -1.63
C ARG A 136 9.94 -9.14 -2.64
N ALA A 137 11.07 -8.62 -2.18
CA ALA A 137 12.18 -8.25 -3.06
C ALA A 137 12.63 -9.45 -3.92
N SER A 138 12.82 -10.62 -3.31
CA SER A 138 13.17 -11.85 -4.03
C SER A 138 12.07 -12.32 -5.01
N GLN A 139 10.82 -11.86 -4.80
CA GLN A 139 9.67 -12.18 -5.64
C GLN A 139 9.37 -11.12 -6.70
N GLY A 140 10.18 -10.07 -6.81
CA GLY A 140 10.10 -9.05 -7.86
C GLY A 140 9.55 -7.69 -7.42
N ALA A 141 9.40 -7.44 -6.12
CA ALA A 141 9.11 -6.08 -5.62
C ALA A 141 10.19 -5.10 -6.06
N ARG A 142 9.77 -3.90 -6.48
CA ARG A 142 10.63 -2.81 -6.94
C ARG A 142 10.71 -1.63 -5.97
N GLY A 143 9.90 -1.66 -4.92
CA GLY A 143 9.80 -0.59 -3.94
C GLY A 143 8.94 -0.98 -2.76
N VAL A 144 8.89 -0.10 -1.77
CA VAL A 144 7.99 -0.18 -0.62
C VAL A 144 7.06 1.03 -0.64
N LYS A 145 5.75 0.79 -0.45
CA LYS A 145 4.73 1.81 -0.24
C LYS A 145 4.46 1.94 1.25
N MET A 146 4.55 3.16 1.76
CA MET A 146 4.08 3.53 3.09
C MET A 146 2.90 4.50 2.96
N HIS A 147 1.94 4.38 3.87
CA HIS A 147 0.83 5.33 3.99
C HIS A 147 0.65 5.73 5.48
N PRO A 148 1.48 6.65 6.00
CA PRO A 148 1.48 7.05 7.41
C PRO A 148 0.12 7.42 7.98
N GLY A 149 -0.72 8.16 7.23
CA GLY A 149 -2.07 8.52 7.67
C GLY A 149 -2.92 7.30 7.99
N GLN A 150 -3.18 6.47 6.96
CA GLN A 150 -3.96 5.24 7.09
C GLN A 150 -3.46 4.33 8.23
N PHE A 151 -2.15 4.17 8.41
CA PHE A 151 -1.60 3.24 9.39
C PHE A 151 -1.21 3.88 10.74
N SER A 152 -1.34 5.20 10.87
CA SER A 152 -1.10 5.96 12.11
C SER A 152 0.31 5.78 12.70
N HIS A 153 1.33 5.78 11.84
CA HIS A 153 2.74 5.79 12.24
C HIS A 153 3.44 7.07 11.78
N TYR A 154 4.54 7.41 12.43
CA TYR A 154 5.43 8.47 12.02
C TYR A 154 6.67 7.91 11.29
N PRO A 155 7.27 8.69 10.38
CA PRO A 155 8.50 8.27 9.70
C PRO A 155 9.66 7.94 10.66
N ASP A 156 9.73 8.57 11.82
CA ASP A 156 10.80 8.40 12.82
C ASP A 156 10.50 7.34 13.91
N ASP A 157 9.35 6.66 13.83
CA ASP A 157 9.02 5.57 14.75
C ASP A 157 10.05 4.44 14.64
N LYS A 158 10.71 4.12 15.76
CA LYS A 158 11.81 3.13 15.82
C LYS A 158 11.40 1.73 15.37
N ALA A 159 10.11 1.42 15.42
CA ALA A 159 9.57 0.16 14.94
C ALA A 159 9.85 -0.07 13.44
N PHE A 160 10.01 0.99 12.65
CA PHE A 160 10.29 0.90 11.21
C PHE A 160 11.79 0.90 10.87
N TRP A 161 12.68 1.07 11.84
CA TRP A 161 14.12 1.14 11.57
C TRP A 161 14.68 -0.14 10.91
N PRO A 162 14.31 -1.37 11.34
CA PRO A 162 14.76 -2.58 10.65
C PRO A 162 14.27 -2.65 9.20
N MET A 163 13.04 -2.18 8.94
CA MET A 163 12.49 -2.07 7.60
C MET A 163 13.32 -1.09 6.74
N TYR A 164 13.61 0.11 7.24
CA TYR A 164 14.46 1.08 6.53
C TYR A 164 15.87 0.53 6.26
N ALA A 165 16.48 -0.12 7.25
CA ALA A 165 17.79 -0.73 7.11
C ALA A 165 17.78 -1.82 6.02
N LYS A 166 16.73 -2.64 5.97
CA LYS A 166 16.59 -3.67 4.93
C LYS A 166 16.36 -3.07 3.53
N CYS A 167 15.55 -2.00 3.41
CA CYS A 167 15.43 -1.26 2.15
C CYS A 167 16.78 -0.71 1.67
N GLN A 168 17.57 -0.13 2.57
CA GLN A 168 18.90 0.38 2.26
C GLN A 168 19.86 -0.74 1.81
N GLU A 169 19.89 -1.86 2.54
CA GLU A 169 20.71 -3.04 2.21
C GLU A 169 20.41 -3.57 0.80
N LEU A 170 19.13 -3.62 0.42
CA LEU A 170 18.69 -4.16 -0.87
C LEU A 170 18.63 -3.12 -1.99
N GLY A 171 18.89 -1.84 -1.70
CA GLY A 171 18.78 -0.75 -2.67
C GLY A 171 17.34 -0.51 -3.16
N ILE A 172 16.34 -0.77 -2.31
CA ILE A 172 14.92 -0.65 -2.65
C ILE A 172 14.39 0.72 -2.20
N PRO A 173 13.77 1.51 -3.11
CA PRO A 173 13.21 2.80 -2.76
C PRO A 173 11.91 2.67 -1.94
N ILE A 174 11.64 3.71 -1.16
CA ILE A 174 10.39 3.86 -0.41
C ILE A 174 9.60 5.03 -1.00
N LEU A 175 8.33 4.78 -1.31
CA LEU A 175 7.35 5.81 -1.64
C LEU A 175 6.40 5.94 -0.45
N ALA A 176 6.51 7.06 0.26
CA ALA A 176 5.57 7.43 1.32
C ALA A 176 4.52 8.40 0.78
N ASP A 177 3.25 8.04 0.94
CA ASP A 177 2.11 8.83 0.49
C ASP A 177 1.48 9.59 1.64
N SER A 178 1.09 10.84 1.36
CA SER A 178 0.29 11.69 2.24
C SER A 178 -1.06 11.97 1.57
N GLY A 179 -1.99 11.02 1.71
CA GLY A 179 -3.38 11.17 1.31
C GLY A 179 -4.31 11.44 2.49
N PRO A 180 -5.47 12.08 2.27
CA PRO A 180 -6.40 12.41 3.34
C PRO A 180 -7.18 11.16 3.78
N TRP A 181 -6.62 10.33 4.68
CA TRP A 181 -7.38 9.59 5.71
C TRP A 181 -6.51 8.71 6.64
N PRO A 182 -6.76 8.79 7.96
CA PRO A 182 -6.90 10.05 8.68
C PRO A 182 -5.50 10.68 8.79
N HIS A 183 -5.45 11.99 8.58
CA HIS A 183 -4.26 12.81 8.68
C HIS A 183 -3.37 12.42 9.87
N SER A 184 -2.05 12.48 9.67
CA SER A 184 -1.07 12.40 10.75
C SER A 184 -1.38 13.50 11.78
N HIS A 185 -2.13 13.13 12.81
CA HIS A 185 -2.32 13.80 14.10
C HIS A 185 -3.10 15.13 14.10
N LEU A 186 -4.05 15.23 15.04
CA LEU A 186 -4.69 16.46 15.53
C LEU A 186 -5.64 17.25 14.61
N VAL A 187 -6.49 16.61 13.79
CA VAL A 187 -7.61 17.33 13.16
C VAL A 187 -8.90 16.53 13.31
N PHE A 188 -9.51 16.61 14.50
CA PHE A 188 -10.97 16.66 14.72
C PHE A 188 -11.20 17.05 16.20
N MET A 189 -10.89 18.32 16.52
CA MET A 189 -11.66 19.06 17.52
C MET A 189 -12.54 20.02 16.75
N TYR A 190 -13.68 19.54 16.27
CA TYR A 190 -14.85 20.35 15.92
C TYR A 190 -16.10 19.51 16.18
#